data_AF-A0AAJ5RPI2-F1
#
_entry.id   AF-A0AAJ5RPI2-F1
#
_cell.length_a   1.000
_cell.length_b   1.000
_cell.length_c   1.000
_cell.angle_alpha   90.00
_cell.angle_beta   90.00
_cell.angle_gamma   90.00
#
_symmetry.space_group_name_H-M   'P 1'
#
loop_
_entity.id
_entity.type
_entity.pdbx_description
1 polymer ?
#
loop_
_entity_poly.entity_id
_entity_poly.type
_entity_poly.pdbx_seq_one_letter_code
_entity_poly.pdbx_strand_id
1 'polypeptide(L)'
;MDKNKEMEDSALFVMDGVEATHDGMQYGTPKKFRKKKADNLNIRELAQQVRAGSRTHLSKAITLIESSNATHKVQAQELLQELLPHTGNSIRIGITGVPGAGKSSFIEAFGTMLCEMGKRVAVLAIDPSSSLSGGSILGDKTRMEELVKKPTAFVRPSPSAGTLGGVHKKTRETMLVCEAAGYDVILIETVGVGQSETYVRGMVDFFLLLVLTGAGDELQGMKKGIMELADAIIVHKADGDNVRLAKKTVAEYKQILHFLQPATPGWMSTSMPVSSLEKRGLDKVWATIEQFKQIVEDNQYWATRRQNQTKEWFQTMITDHLIDLFYGNPQRKAHVQLLERQILSGQLTVTQGVDRLFSEEQEDK
;
A
#
# COMPACT_ATOMS: atom_id res chain seq x y z
N MET A 1 19.14 -36.59 64.84
CA MET A 1 17.80 -36.69 64.21
C MET A 1 17.73 -35.53 63.24
N ASP A 2 17.95 -35.86 61.97
CA ASP A 2 18.45 -34.91 60.97
C ASP A 2 17.31 -34.21 60.26
N LYS A 3 17.27 -32.88 60.34
CA LYS A 3 16.24 -32.00 59.76
C LYS A 3 16.29 -31.90 58.23
N ASN A 4 17.20 -32.62 57.57
CA ASN A 4 17.46 -32.49 56.13
C ASN A 4 16.59 -33.37 55.22
N LYS A 5 15.70 -34.21 55.78
CA LYS A 5 14.86 -35.11 54.95
C LYS A 5 13.46 -34.57 54.61
N GLU A 6 13.07 -33.41 55.16
CA GLU A 6 11.73 -32.81 54.94
C GLU A 6 11.72 -31.67 53.90
N MET A 7 12.87 -31.27 53.33
CA MET A 7 12.94 -30.17 52.34
C MET A 7 12.87 -30.60 50.87
N GLU A 8 12.99 -31.89 50.55
CA GLU A 8 12.98 -32.38 49.14
C GLU A 8 11.57 -32.47 48.53
N ASP A 9 10.49 -32.42 49.33
CA ASP A 9 9.09 -32.58 48.88
C ASP A 9 8.28 -31.26 48.85
N SER A 10 8.95 -30.10 48.92
CA SER A 10 8.27 -28.79 48.79
C SER A 10 8.27 -28.29 47.35
N ALA A 11 7.15 -27.71 46.91
CA ALA A 11 6.98 -27.09 45.58
C ALA A 11 7.85 -25.84 45.31
N LEU A 12 8.80 -25.52 46.20
CA LEU A 12 9.75 -24.40 46.11
C LEU A 12 11.21 -24.88 46.02
N PHE A 13 11.45 -26.15 45.67
CA PHE A 13 12.80 -26.63 45.40
C PHE A 13 13.24 -26.24 43.97
N VAL A 14 14.25 -25.37 43.87
CA VAL A 14 14.87 -24.97 42.60
C VAL A 14 16.11 -25.83 42.39
N MET A 15 16.18 -26.56 41.28
CA MET A 15 17.40 -27.31 40.92
C MET A 15 18.52 -26.35 40.54
N ASP A 16 19.75 -26.66 40.96
CA ASP A 16 20.94 -25.96 40.47
C ASP A 16 21.08 -26.14 38.96
N GLY A 17 21.32 -25.02 38.27
CA GLY A 17 21.47 -24.99 36.82
C GLY A 17 22.68 -25.81 36.36
N VAL A 18 22.53 -26.51 35.24
CA VAL A 18 23.63 -27.26 34.61
C VAL A 18 24.70 -26.28 34.14
N GLU A 19 25.97 -26.50 34.52
CA GLU A 19 27.08 -25.70 34.00
C GLU A 19 27.15 -25.82 32.47
N ALA A 20 27.19 -24.67 31.81
CA ALA A 20 27.21 -24.57 30.35
C ALA A 20 28.45 -25.28 29.79
N THR A 21 28.26 -26.48 29.23
CA THR A 21 29.28 -27.12 28.42
C THR A 21 29.19 -26.55 27.01
N HIS A 22 30.30 -25.96 26.55
CA HIS A 22 30.42 -25.37 25.23
C HIS A 22 30.16 -26.44 24.17
N ASP A 23 29.12 -26.25 23.36
CA ASP A 23 28.50 -27.14 22.38
C ASP A 23 29.34 -27.48 21.13
N GLY A 24 30.67 -27.34 21.19
CA GLY A 24 31.57 -27.75 20.10
C GLY A 24 31.41 -26.98 18.78
N MET A 25 30.56 -25.96 18.71
CA MET A 25 30.52 -25.06 17.55
C MET A 25 31.75 -24.16 17.55
N GLN A 26 32.71 -24.48 16.68
CA GLN A 26 33.74 -23.52 16.31
C GLN A 26 33.06 -22.33 15.62
N TYR A 27 33.00 -21.20 16.31
CA TYR A 27 32.61 -19.92 15.72
C TYR A 27 33.65 -19.56 14.64
N GLY A 28 33.38 -19.97 13.40
CA GLY A 28 34.14 -19.53 12.24
C GLY A 28 34.21 -18.01 12.24
N THR A 29 35.38 -17.46 11.93
CA THR A 29 35.62 -16.02 11.94
C THR A 29 34.50 -15.33 11.16
N PRO A 30 33.75 -14.37 11.75
CA PRO A 30 32.64 -13.74 11.06
C PRO A 30 33.18 -13.11 9.77
N LYS A 31 32.69 -13.58 8.62
CA LYS A 31 33.03 -12.98 7.32
C LYS A 31 32.64 -11.51 7.41
N LYS A 32 33.64 -10.62 7.55
CA LYS A 32 33.43 -9.17 7.54
C LYS A 32 32.63 -8.84 6.27
N PHE A 33 31.44 -8.27 6.44
CA PHE A 33 30.63 -7.78 5.34
C PHE A 33 31.47 -6.77 4.55
N ARG A 34 31.99 -7.20 3.41
CA ARG A 34 32.80 -6.36 2.53
C ARG A 34 31.80 -5.58 1.69
N LYS A 35 31.54 -4.31 2.06
CA LYS A 35 30.70 -3.40 1.27
C LYS A 35 31.21 -3.46 -0.16
N LYS A 36 30.41 -4.04 -1.07
CA LYS A 36 30.72 -4.05 -2.50
C LYS A 36 31.02 -2.60 -2.87
N LYS A 37 32.16 -2.36 -3.53
CA LYS A 37 32.51 -1.04 -4.07
C LYS A 37 31.26 -0.51 -4.76
N ALA A 38 30.86 0.74 -4.50
CA ALA A 38 29.67 1.30 -5.11
C ALA A 38 29.85 1.17 -6.63
N ASP A 39 29.21 0.16 -7.23
CA ASP A 39 29.01 0.15 -8.67
C ASP A 39 28.30 1.47 -8.93
N ASN A 40 28.91 2.36 -9.72
CA ASN A 40 28.20 3.50 -10.25
C ASN A 40 26.96 2.92 -10.94
N LEU A 41 25.81 3.06 -10.30
CA LEU A 41 24.57 2.47 -10.78
C LEU A 41 24.26 3.12 -12.13
N ASN A 42 24.41 2.37 -13.21
CA ASN A 42 24.12 2.86 -14.54
C ASN A 42 22.60 2.93 -14.73
N ILE A 43 22.04 4.13 -14.60
CA ILE A 43 20.59 4.37 -14.66
C ILE A 43 20.01 3.96 -16.00
N ARG A 44 20.73 4.23 -17.11
CA ARG A 44 20.27 3.84 -18.45
C ARG A 44 20.21 2.33 -18.63
N GLU A 45 21.23 1.63 -18.15
CA GLU A 45 21.24 0.16 -18.17
C GLU A 45 20.11 -0.41 -17.30
N LEU A 46 19.93 0.14 -16.09
CA LEU A 46 18.84 -0.26 -15.21
C LEU A 46 17.47 -0.04 -15.89
N ALA A 47 17.25 1.11 -16.51
CA ALA A 47 16.02 1.42 -17.25
C ALA A 47 15.81 0.46 -18.43
N GLN A 48 16.85 0.15 -19.19
CA GLN A 48 16.78 -0.82 -20.29
C GLN A 48 16.40 -2.22 -19.79
N GLN A 49 17.00 -2.69 -18.70
CA GLN A 49 16.70 -4.00 -18.12
C GLN A 49 15.30 -4.07 -17.51
N VAL A 50 14.82 -2.98 -16.92
CA VAL A 50 13.43 -2.85 -16.46
C VAL A 50 12.48 -3.00 -17.65
N ARG A 51 12.71 -2.25 -18.74
CA ARG A 51 11.89 -2.34 -19.97
C ARG A 51 11.92 -3.71 -20.62
N ALA A 52 13.05 -4.43 -20.51
CA ALA A 52 13.16 -5.81 -20.95
C ALA A 52 12.41 -6.82 -20.06
N GLY A 53 11.70 -6.37 -19.03
CA GLY A 53 10.90 -7.21 -18.13
C GLY A 53 11.72 -7.94 -17.06
N SER A 54 12.97 -7.53 -16.80
CA SER A 54 13.81 -8.20 -15.82
C SER A 54 13.33 -7.98 -14.38
N ARG A 55 12.79 -9.03 -13.75
CA ARG A 55 12.28 -9.01 -12.36
C ARG A 55 13.34 -8.58 -11.33
N THR A 56 14.59 -8.95 -11.55
CA THR A 56 15.71 -8.56 -10.68
C THR A 56 15.98 -7.06 -10.76
N HIS A 57 15.97 -6.50 -11.97
CA HIS A 57 16.18 -5.07 -12.18
C HIS A 57 14.98 -4.24 -11.75
N LEU A 58 13.76 -4.75 -11.92
CA LEU A 58 12.55 -4.16 -11.34
C LEU A 58 12.68 -4.05 -9.81
N SER A 59 13.06 -5.12 -9.13
CA SER A 59 13.28 -5.09 -7.67
C SER A 59 14.35 -4.06 -7.26
N LYS A 60 15.45 -3.95 -8.03
CA LYS A 60 16.51 -2.95 -7.78
C LYS A 60 16.00 -1.51 -7.99
N ALA A 61 15.25 -1.27 -9.06
CA ALA A 61 14.63 0.02 -9.36
C ALA A 61 13.68 0.47 -8.24
N ILE A 62 12.83 -0.45 -7.76
CA ILE A 62 11.92 -0.19 -6.64
C ILE A 62 12.71 0.11 -5.35
N THR A 63 13.77 -0.67 -5.08
CA THR A 63 14.64 -0.41 -3.91
C THR A 63 15.31 0.98 -3.98
N LEU A 64 15.69 1.42 -5.18
CA LEU A 64 16.25 2.76 -5.39
C LEU A 64 15.20 3.85 -5.10
N ILE A 65 13.98 3.70 -5.63
CA ILE A 65 12.83 4.60 -5.39
C ILE A 65 12.48 4.69 -3.91
N GLU A 66 12.48 3.57 -3.22
CA GLU A 66 12.11 3.51 -1.80
C GLU A 66 13.21 4.05 -0.87
N SER A 67 14.42 4.30 -1.38
CA SER A 67 15.54 4.74 -0.55
C SER A 67 15.36 6.14 0.02
N SER A 68 15.74 6.32 1.29
CA SER A 68 15.79 7.64 1.94
C SER A 68 17.10 8.40 1.67
N ASN A 69 18.11 7.76 1.06
CA ASN A 69 19.40 8.38 0.75
C ASN A 69 19.25 9.50 -0.30
N ALA A 70 19.85 10.67 -0.06
CA ALA A 70 19.73 11.84 -0.93
C ALA A 70 20.25 11.59 -2.36
N THR A 71 21.38 10.91 -2.53
CA THR A 71 21.92 10.55 -3.84
C THR A 71 21.00 9.57 -4.57
N HIS A 72 20.47 8.57 -3.86
CA HIS A 72 19.51 7.63 -4.46
C HIS A 72 18.22 8.32 -4.89
N LYS A 73 17.75 9.34 -4.15
CA LYS A 73 16.56 10.11 -4.54
C LYS A 73 16.75 10.79 -5.90
N VAL A 74 17.93 11.40 -6.15
CA VAL A 74 18.24 12.01 -7.46
C VAL A 74 18.26 10.94 -8.56
N GLN A 75 18.98 9.84 -8.32
CA GLN A 75 19.07 8.71 -9.25
C GLN A 75 17.71 8.06 -9.55
N ALA A 76 16.81 8.00 -8.57
CA ALA A 76 15.46 7.48 -8.75
C ALA A 76 14.63 8.36 -9.69
N GLN A 77 14.77 9.69 -9.60
CA GLN A 77 14.07 10.61 -10.51
C GLN A 77 14.63 10.54 -11.93
N GLU A 78 15.95 10.42 -12.09
CA GLU A 78 16.57 10.15 -13.40
C GLU A 78 16.05 8.85 -14.02
N LEU A 79 15.94 7.78 -13.21
CA LEU A 79 15.39 6.50 -13.65
C LEU A 79 13.92 6.63 -14.07
N LEU A 80 13.09 7.31 -13.27
CA LEU A 80 11.68 7.54 -13.59
C LEU A 80 11.51 8.35 -14.86
N GLN A 81 12.35 9.36 -15.10
CA GLN A 81 12.34 10.16 -16.33
C GLN A 81 12.62 9.30 -17.57
N GLU A 82 13.61 8.41 -17.52
CA GLU A 82 13.94 7.48 -18.60
C GLU A 82 12.81 6.47 -18.87
N LEU A 83 12.06 6.07 -17.83
CA LEU A 83 10.97 5.10 -17.93
C LEU A 83 9.63 5.73 -18.31
N LEU A 84 9.41 7.01 -18.04
CA LEU A 84 8.12 7.71 -18.18
C LEU A 84 7.44 7.50 -19.54
N PRO A 85 8.14 7.56 -20.70
CA PRO A 85 7.54 7.34 -22.02
C PRO A 85 6.94 5.94 -22.22
N HIS A 86 7.27 4.99 -21.35
CA HIS A 86 6.83 3.59 -21.42
C HIS A 86 5.77 3.26 -20.36
N THR A 87 5.21 4.26 -19.69
CA THR A 87 4.21 4.09 -18.62
C THR A 87 2.78 4.33 -19.13
N GLY A 88 1.77 4.03 -18.30
CA GLY A 88 0.36 4.24 -18.61
C GLY A 88 -0.32 3.12 -19.42
N ASN A 89 0.42 2.12 -19.90
CA ASN A 89 -0.15 1.00 -20.67
C ASN A 89 -0.65 -0.14 -19.77
N SER A 90 -1.40 0.18 -18.72
CA SER A 90 -1.95 -0.81 -17.77
C SER A 90 -3.38 -0.44 -17.34
N ILE A 91 -4.06 -1.37 -16.68
CA ILE A 91 -5.26 -1.09 -15.87
C ILE A 91 -4.85 -1.11 -14.40
N ARG A 92 -5.08 0.00 -13.69
CA ARG A 92 -4.75 0.18 -12.27
C ARG A 92 -6.01 -0.06 -11.44
N ILE A 93 -5.97 -1.04 -10.54
CA ILE A 93 -7.13 -1.48 -9.75
C ILE A 93 -6.81 -1.34 -8.27
N GLY A 94 -7.54 -0.46 -7.58
CA GLY A 94 -7.47 -0.35 -6.13
C GLY A 94 -8.40 -1.35 -5.47
N ILE A 95 -7.95 -2.02 -4.42
CA ILE A 95 -8.70 -3.04 -3.70
C ILE A 95 -8.68 -2.69 -2.22
N THR A 96 -9.86 -2.43 -1.67
CA THR A 96 -10.06 -2.12 -0.26
C THR A 96 -11.17 -2.98 0.35
N GLY A 97 -11.34 -2.88 1.66
CA GLY A 97 -12.30 -3.66 2.44
C GLY A 97 -11.82 -3.82 3.88
N VAL A 98 -12.77 -4.08 4.78
CA VAL A 98 -12.48 -4.24 6.21
C VAL A 98 -11.47 -5.37 6.47
N PRO A 99 -10.71 -5.34 7.59
CA PRO A 99 -9.93 -6.49 8.03
C PRO A 99 -10.80 -7.75 8.08
N GLY A 100 -10.28 -8.88 7.59
CA GLY A 100 -11.05 -10.14 7.53
C GLY A 100 -12.00 -10.31 6.33
N ALA A 101 -12.21 -9.27 5.52
CA ALA A 101 -13.00 -9.35 4.28
C ALA A 101 -12.45 -10.34 3.23
N GLY A 102 -11.21 -10.80 3.39
CA GLY A 102 -10.57 -11.76 2.49
C GLY A 102 -9.88 -11.12 1.28
N LYS A 103 -9.38 -9.88 1.42
CA LYS A 103 -8.67 -9.14 0.35
C LYS A 103 -7.50 -9.91 -0.24
N SER A 104 -6.56 -10.37 0.59
CA SER A 104 -5.38 -11.10 0.12
C SER A 104 -5.75 -12.40 -0.61
N SER A 105 -6.75 -13.15 -0.10
CA SER A 105 -7.27 -14.35 -0.79
C SER A 105 -7.94 -14.01 -2.13
N PHE A 106 -8.66 -12.89 -2.20
CA PHE A 106 -9.21 -12.40 -3.46
C PHE A 106 -8.14 -11.98 -4.45
N ILE A 107 -7.13 -11.23 -4.02
CA ILE A 107 -6.01 -10.80 -4.87
C ILE A 107 -5.23 -12.01 -5.38
N GLU A 108 -4.99 -13.01 -4.53
CA GLU A 108 -4.33 -14.25 -4.95
C GLU A 108 -5.13 -14.99 -6.02
N ALA A 109 -6.43 -15.24 -5.77
CA ALA A 109 -7.27 -15.97 -6.70
C ALA A 109 -7.50 -15.20 -8.01
N PHE A 110 -7.80 -13.91 -7.92
CA PHE A 110 -8.02 -13.02 -9.05
C PHE A 110 -6.75 -12.80 -9.87
N GLY A 111 -5.63 -12.48 -9.22
CA GLY A 111 -4.33 -12.32 -9.88
C GLY A 111 -3.85 -13.60 -10.54
N THR A 112 -4.10 -14.76 -9.93
CA THR A 112 -3.78 -16.08 -10.50
C THR A 112 -4.59 -16.33 -11.78
N MET A 113 -5.90 -16.08 -11.74
CA MET A 113 -6.78 -16.18 -12.90
C MET A 113 -6.30 -15.26 -14.04
N LEU A 114 -5.95 -14.01 -13.74
CA LEU A 114 -5.44 -13.06 -14.74
C LEU A 114 -4.12 -13.54 -15.36
N CYS A 115 -3.22 -14.10 -14.56
CA CYS A 115 -1.98 -14.70 -15.08
C CYS A 115 -2.26 -15.90 -15.99
N GLU A 116 -3.26 -16.72 -15.65
CA GLU A 116 -3.71 -17.86 -16.47
C GLU A 116 -4.37 -17.40 -17.79
N MET A 117 -4.97 -16.21 -17.80
CA MET A 117 -5.44 -15.52 -19.01
C MET A 117 -4.31 -14.83 -19.81
N GLY A 118 -3.04 -15.02 -19.42
CA GLY A 118 -1.88 -14.48 -20.11
C GLY A 118 -1.53 -13.02 -19.77
N LYS A 119 -2.17 -12.42 -18.76
CA LYS A 119 -1.84 -11.06 -18.30
C LYS A 119 -0.59 -11.06 -17.42
N ARG A 120 0.16 -9.96 -17.44
CA ARG A 120 1.22 -9.69 -16.46
C ARG A 120 0.67 -8.83 -15.32
N VAL A 121 0.72 -9.37 -14.10
CA VAL A 121 0.06 -8.77 -12.92
C VAL A 121 1.09 -8.29 -11.90
N ALA A 122 1.05 -7.02 -11.52
CA ALA A 122 1.80 -6.51 -10.37
C ALA A 122 0.84 -6.27 -9.19
N VAL A 123 1.24 -6.65 -7.99
CA VAL A 123 0.49 -6.40 -6.74
C VAL A 123 1.34 -5.52 -5.84
N LEU A 124 0.82 -4.35 -5.47
CA LEU A 124 1.46 -3.36 -4.61
C LEU A 124 0.60 -3.17 -3.36
N ALA A 125 1.12 -3.54 -2.19
CA ALA A 125 0.41 -3.28 -0.93
C ALA A 125 0.74 -1.88 -0.39
N ILE A 126 -0.22 -1.23 0.24
CA ILE A 126 -0.06 0.05 0.94
C ILE A 126 -0.52 -0.13 2.38
N ASP A 127 0.41 -0.02 3.33
CA ASP A 127 0.14 -0.09 4.76
C ASP A 127 0.57 1.21 5.45
N PRO A 128 -0.37 2.06 5.89
CA PRO A 128 -0.07 3.26 6.68
C PRO A 128 0.79 2.99 7.92
N SER A 129 0.61 1.84 8.57
CA SER A 129 1.33 1.46 9.80
C SER A 129 2.80 1.10 9.55
N SER A 130 3.18 0.88 8.29
CA SER A 130 4.58 0.66 7.89
C SER A 130 5.50 1.84 8.22
N SER A 131 4.92 3.03 8.43
CA SER A 131 5.61 4.21 8.94
C SER A 131 6.22 4.02 10.33
N LEU A 132 5.54 3.30 11.22
CA LEU A 132 5.99 3.03 12.59
C LEU A 132 6.95 1.84 12.67
N SER A 133 6.75 0.83 11.82
CA SER A 133 7.53 -0.43 11.86
C SER A 133 8.80 -0.42 11.02
N GLY A 134 9.08 0.67 10.28
CA GLY A 134 10.21 0.73 9.34
C GLY A 134 10.00 -0.13 8.09
N GLY A 135 8.73 -0.46 7.80
CA GLY A 135 8.24 -1.35 6.74
C GLY A 135 8.74 -2.79 6.83
N SER A 136 8.17 -3.64 5.98
CA SER A 136 8.37 -5.08 6.12
C SER A 136 9.23 -5.64 4.98
N ILE A 137 10.41 -6.15 5.33
CA ILE A 137 11.35 -6.81 4.38
C ILE A 137 10.77 -8.14 3.89
N LEU A 138 10.04 -8.84 4.77
CA LEU A 138 9.40 -10.15 4.51
C LEU A 138 7.87 -10.08 4.43
N GLY A 139 7.27 -8.93 4.74
CA GLY A 139 5.84 -8.79 5.03
C GLY A 139 4.93 -9.25 3.92
N ASP A 140 3.83 -9.89 4.32
CA ASP A 140 2.68 -10.33 3.53
C ASP A 140 2.91 -11.17 2.27
N LYS A 141 4.16 -11.42 1.86
CA LYS A 141 4.46 -12.39 0.78
C LYS A 141 3.92 -13.79 1.09
N THR A 142 3.76 -14.13 2.37
CA THR A 142 3.19 -15.40 2.83
C THR A 142 1.67 -15.48 2.69
N ARG A 143 0.96 -14.39 2.35
CA ARG A 143 -0.50 -14.41 2.14
C ARG A 143 -0.92 -14.71 0.70
N MET A 144 0.02 -14.73 -0.25
CA MET A 144 -0.22 -14.93 -1.68
C MET A 144 0.75 -15.98 -2.24
N GLU A 145 0.75 -17.18 -1.65
CA GLU A 145 1.69 -18.26 -1.93
C GLU A 145 1.64 -18.74 -3.39
N GLU A 146 0.44 -18.82 -3.98
CA GLU A 146 0.27 -19.31 -5.35
C GLU A 146 0.59 -18.25 -6.39
N LEU A 147 0.17 -17.00 -6.15
CA LEU A 147 0.40 -15.91 -7.08
C LEU A 147 1.90 -15.58 -7.21
N VAL A 148 2.65 -15.61 -6.11
CA VAL A 148 4.10 -15.33 -6.12
C VAL A 148 4.88 -16.33 -6.99
N LYS A 149 4.38 -17.56 -7.16
CA LYS A 149 4.99 -18.60 -8.01
C LYS A 149 4.78 -18.34 -9.51
N LYS A 150 3.81 -17.49 -9.90
CA LYS A 150 3.53 -17.22 -11.32
C LYS A 150 4.65 -16.36 -11.93
N PRO A 151 5.29 -16.78 -13.06
CA PRO A 151 6.35 -16.01 -13.71
C PRO A 151 5.91 -14.62 -14.18
N THR A 152 4.63 -14.47 -14.51
CA THR A 152 3.98 -13.23 -14.97
C THR A 152 3.47 -12.35 -13.83
N ALA A 153 3.57 -12.79 -12.57
CA ALA A 153 3.14 -12.02 -11.40
C ALA A 153 4.30 -11.41 -10.60
N PHE A 154 4.16 -10.19 -10.12
CA PHE A 154 5.13 -9.54 -9.22
C PHE A 154 4.43 -8.99 -7.99
N VAL A 155 4.82 -9.43 -6.80
CA VAL A 155 4.21 -9.00 -5.53
C VAL A 155 5.21 -8.19 -4.72
N ARG A 156 4.87 -6.94 -4.43
CA ARG A 156 5.66 -6.01 -3.62
C ARG A 156 4.90 -5.66 -2.33
N PRO A 157 5.45 -6.02 -1.16
CA PRO A 157 4.93 -5.55 0.14
C PRO A 157 5.03 -4.03 0.28
N SER A 158 4.27 -3.46 1.21
CA SER A 158 4.25 -2.01 1.45
C SER A 158 5.66 -1.42 1.68
N PRO A 159 5.97 -0.28 1.04
CA PRO A 159 7.26 0.38 1.23
C PRO A 159 7.36 0.92 2.66
N SER A 160 8.58 0.94 3.18
CA SER A 160 8.91 1.65 4.42
C SER A 160 8.96 3.15 4.16
N ALA A 161 8.08 3.97 4.75
CA ALA A 161 8.25 5.42 4.75
C ALA A 161 7.61 6.05 5.98
N GLY A 162 8.37 6.93 6.65
CA GLY A 162 8.03 7.47 7.97
C GLY A 162 6.70 8.22 8.06
N THR A 163 6.18 8.81 6.98
CA THR A 163 4.85 9.45 6.94
C THR A 163 3.96 8.81 5.88
N LEU A 164 2.64 8.92 6.06
CA LEU A 164 1.63 8.39 5.14
C LEU A 164 1.84 8.88 3.69
N GLY A 165 2.15 10.18 3.51
CA GLY A 165 2.45 10.77 2.20
C GLY A 165 3.65 10.13 1.50
N GLY A 166 4.70 9.77 2.27
CA GLY A 166 5.89 9.08 1.75
C GLY A 166 5.60 7.67 1.22
N VAL A 167 4.68 6.94 1.84
CA VAL A 167 4.26 5.59 1.40
C VAL A 167 3.51 5.70 0.07
N HIS A 168 2.60 6.67 -0.04
CA HIS A 168 1.82 6.90 -1.27
C HIS A 168 2.69 7.35 -2.44
N LYS A 169 3.67 8.25 -2.20
CA LYS A 169 4.65 8.67 -3.21
C LYS A 169 5.37 7.48 -3.82
N LYS A 170 5.99 6.66 -2.97
CA LYS A 170 6.78 5.51 -3.40
C LYS A 170 5.93 4.49 -4.14
N THR A 171 4.67 4.32 -3.74
CA THR A 171 3.76 3.39 -4.41
C THR A 171 3.40 3.87 -5.82
N ARG A 172 3.11 5.17 -6.00
CA ARG A 172 2.88 5.74 -7.35
C ARG A 172 4.10 5.61 -8.25
N GLU A 173 5.28 5.94 -7.74
CA GLU A 173 6.53 5.81 -8.49
C GLU A 173 6.82 4.33 -8.84
N THR A 174 6.58 3.41 -7.90
CA THR A 174 6.69 1.96 -8.14
C THR A 174 5.73 1.46 -9.21
N MET A 175 4.48 1.95 -9.20
CA MET A 175 3.49 1.63 -10.23
C MET A 175 4.00 2.01 -11.63
N LEU A 176 4.59 3.20 -11.79
CA LEU A 176 5.18 3.62 -13.07
C LEU A 176 6.29 2.67 -13.54
N VAL A 177 7.16 2.23 -12.63
CA VAL A 177 8.23 1.27 -12.98
C VAL A 177 7.66 -0.10 -13.36
N CYS A 178 6.60 -0.57 -12.69
CA CYS A 178 5.89 -1.78 -13.07
C CYS A 178 5.26 -1.66 -14.47
N GLU A 179 4.61 -0.54 -14.79
CA GLU A 179 4.07 -0.29 -16.13
C GLU A 179 5.18 -0.34 -17.19
N ALA A 180 6.29 0.37 -16.96
CA ALA A 180 7.42 0.37 -17.88
C ALA A 180 8.09 -1.01 -18.02
N ALA A 181 7.95 -1.90 -17.04
CA ALA A 181 8.40 -3.30 -17.11
C ALA A 181 7.43 -4.22 -17.87
N GLY A 182 6.33 -3.69 -18.40
CA GLY A 182 5.33 -4.40 -19.19
C GLY A 182 4.31 -5.18 -18.36
N TYR A 183 3.94 -4.69 -17.17
CA TYR A 183 2.81 -5.23 -16.42
C TYR A 183 1.51 -4.56 -16.87
N ASP A 184 0.56 -5.37 -17.35
CA ASP A 184 -0.69 -4.89 -17.95
C ASP A 184 -1.77 -4.61 -16.90
N VAL A 185 -1.66 -5.24 -15.72
CA VAL A 185 -2.60 -5.07 -14.61
C VAL A 185 -1.82 -4.76 -13.34
N ILE A 186 -2.16 -3.65 -12.69
CA ILE A 186 -1.58 -3.25 -11.40
C ILE A 186 -2.68 -3.31 -10.34
N LEU A 187 -2.56 -4.23 -9.40
CA LEU A 187 -3.44 -4.36 -8.24
C LEU A 187 -2.82 -3.60 -7.06
N ILE A 188 -3.56 -2.67 -6.46
CA ILE A 188 -3.13 -1.88 -5.31
C ILE A 188 -4.00 -2.24 -4.11
N GLU A 189 -3.43 -2.90 -3.11
CA GLU A 189 -4.14 -3.29 -1.89
C GLU A 189 -3.97 -2.22 -0.80
N THR A 190 -5.07 -1.80 -0.17
CA THR A 190 -5.00 -1.09 1.11
C THR A 190 -4.92 -2.08 2.27
N VAL A 191 -3.91 -1.97 3.12
CA VAL A 191 -3.76 -2.76 4.34
C VAL A 191 -4.21 -1.91 5.53
N GLY A 192 -5.16 -2.41 6.33
CA GLY A 192 -5.54 -1.83 7.61
C GLY A 192 -6.74 -0.88 7.61
N VAL A 193 -6.91 -0.17 8.74
CA VAL A 193 -7.93 0.84 9.00
C VAL A 193 -7.28 2.23 8.98
N GLY A 194 -7.75 3.13 8.12
CA GLY A 194 -7.21 4.49 7.99
C GLY A 194 -7.59 5.13 6.65
N GLN A 195 -7.45 6.45 6.49
CA GLN A 195 -7.84 7.25 5.30
C GLN A 195 -7.06 6.93 3.99
N SER A 196 -6.53 5.71 3.85
CA SER A 196 -5.75 5.28 2.69
C SER A 196 -6.59 5.09 1.44
N GLU A 197 -7.91 4.90 1.56
CA GLU A 197 -8.82 4.62 0.45
C GLU A 197 -8.87 5.79 -0.53
N THR A 198 -8.96 7.03 -0.04
CA THR A 198 -8.98 8.23 -0.89
C THR A 198 -7.66 8.38 -1.67
N TYR A 199 -6.53 8.11 -1.03
CA TYR A 199 -5.23 8.14 -1.71
C TYR A 199 -5.11 7.07 -2.80
N VAL A 200 -5.57 5.84 -2.51
CA VAL A 200 -5.58 4.77 -3.50
C VAL A 200 -6.53 5.10 -4.64
N ARG A 201 -7.74 5.60 -4.35
CA ARG A 201 -8.69 6.06 -5.37
C ARG A 201 -8.09 7.14 -6.27
N GLY A 202 -7.25 8.01 -5.71
CA GLY A 202 -6.51 9.05 -6.42
C GLY A 202 -5.39 8.55 -7.34
N MET A 203 -5.05 7.26 -7.35
CA MET A 203 -3.97 6.71 -8.21
C MET A 203 -4.40 5.53 -9.10
N VAL A 204 -5.65 5.08 -9.02
CA VAL A 204 -6.16 3.91 -9.77
C VAL A 204 -7.29 4.26 -10.72
N ASP A 205 -7.45 3.45 -11.76
CA ASP A 205 -8.50 3.59 -12.77
C ASP A 205 -9.82 2.98 -12.32
N PHE A 206 -9.76 1.90 -11.53
CA PHE A 206 -10.95 1.20 -11.04
C PHE A 206 -10.79 0.90 -9.54
N PHE A 207 -11.83 1.13 -8.74
CA PHE A 207 -11.78 0.94 -7.29
C PHE A 207 -12.79 -0.11 -6.81
N LEU A 208 -12.27 -1.21 -6.28
CA LEU A 208 -13.01 -2.36 -5.74
C LEU A 208 -13.13 -2.27 -4.22
N LEU A 209 -14.36 -2.42 -3.73
CA LEU A 209 -14.68 -2.49 -2.31
C LEU A 209 -15.17 -3.90 -1.94
N LEU A 210 -14.39 -4.62 -1.14
CA LEU A 210 -14.76 -5.95 -0.65
C LEU A 210 -15.54 -5.82 0.67
N VAL A 211 -16.70 -6.45 0.72
CA VAL A 211 -17.61 -6.48 1.86
C VAL A 211 -18.00 -7.91 2.20
N LEU A 212 -18.43 -8.15 3.44
CA LEU A 212 -18.95 -9.44 3.90
C LEU A 212 -20.47 -9.42 4.02
N THR A 213 -21.06 -10.62 4.02
CA THR A 213 -22.46 -10.83 4.39
C THR A 213 -22.69 -10.61 5.88
N GLY A 214 -23.85 -10.07 6.25
CA GLY A 214 -24.21 -9.93 7.67
C GLY A 214 -23.47 -8.80 8.39
N ALA A 215 -22.72 -7.97 7.65
CA ALA A 215 -22.03 -6.77 8.12
C ALA A 215 -23.01 -5.63 8.53
N GLY A 216 -24.22 -5.93 9.00
CA GLY A 216 -25.31 -4.96 9.21
C GLY A 216 -24.94 -3.75 10.09
N ASP A 217 -24.15 -3.97 11.15
CA ASP A 217 -23.60 -2.89 12.00
C ASP A 217 -22.33 -2.27 11.40
N GLU A 218 -21.53 -3.05 10.67
CA GLU A 218 -20.39 -2.54 9.90
C GLU A 218 -20.82 -1.70 8.70
N LEU A 219 -22.09 -1.78 8.26
CA LEU A 219 -22.68 -0.93 7.22
C LEU A 219 -22.87 0.52 7.70
N GLN A 220 -23.05 0.72 9.03
CA GLN A 220 -22.93 2.04 9.66
C GLN A 220 -21.47 2.45 9.89
N GLY A 221 -20.56 1.49 10.10
CA GLY A 221 -19.12 1.73 10.28
C GLY A 221 -18.37 2.02 8.97
N MET A 222 -18.84 1.48 7.85
CA MET A 222 -18.42 1.81 6.50
C MET A 222 -18.97 3.20 6.18
N LYS A 223 -18.13 4.20 6.45
CA LYS A 223 -18.43 5.61 6.17
C LYS A 223 -19.03 5.71 4.77
N LYS A 224 -20.17 6.39 4.65
CA LYS A 224 -20.79 6.87 3.40
C LYS A 224 -19.73 7.25 2.34
N GLY A 225 -18.64 7.89 2.78
CA GLY A 225 -17.53 8.30 1.93
C GLY A 225 -16.76 7.19 1.19
N ILE A 226 -16.64 5.94 1.67
CA ILE A 226 -15.89 4.89 0.93
C ILE A 226 -16.74 4.29 -0.19
N MET A 227 -18.05 4.12 0.03
CA MET A 227 -18.96 3.61 -0.99
C MET A 227 -19.04 4.55 -2.19
N GLU A 228 -18.96 5.86 -1.95
CA GLU A 228 -18.93 6.90 -2.99
C GLU A 228 -17.66 6.85 -3.86
N LEU A 229 -16.61 6.14 -3.43
CA LEU A 229 -15.38 5.95 -4.21
C LEU A 229 -15.41 4.67 -5.07
N ALA A 230 -16.32 3.74 -4.80
CA ALA A 230 -16.30 2.40 -5.37
C ALA A 230 -16.91 2.34 -6.77
N ASP A 231 -16.15 1.81 -7.72
CA ASP A 231 -16.62 1.49 -9.07
C ASP A 231 -17.33 0.12 -9.11
N ALA A 232 -16.97 -0.80 -8.19
CA ALA A 232 -17.75 -1.99 -7.90
C ALA A 232 -17.58 -2.50 -6.46
N ILE A 233 -18.63 -3.13 -5.94
CA ILE A 233 -18.68 -3.76 -4.62
C ILE A 233 -18.69 -5.28 -4.77
N ILE A 234 -17.75 -5.94 -4.10
CA ILE A 234 -17.63 -7.39 -4.08
C ILE A 234 -18.16 -7.91 -2.75
N VAL A 235 -19.31 -8.58 -2.77
CA VAL A 235 -19.80 -9.33 -1.61
C VAL A 235 -19.05 -10.65 -1.60
N HIS A 236 -17.99 -10.69 -0.80
CA HIS A 236 -17.03 -11.78 -0.79
C HIS A 236 -17.47 -12.93 0.13
N LYS A 237 -16.75 -14.05 0.09
CA LYS A 237 -17.08 -15.32 0.77
C LYS A 237 -18.46 -15.87 0.40
N ALA A 238 -18.84 -15.74 -0.87
CA ALA A 238 -20.09 -16.29 -1.40
C ALA A 238 -19.94 -17.80 -1.74
N ASP A 239 -19.64 -18.60 -0.72
CA ASP A 239 -19.39 -20.05 -0.77
C ASP A 239 -20.36 -20.83 0.13
N GLY A 240 -20.54 -22.12 -0.17
CA GLY A 240 -21.42 -23.02 0.58
C GLY A 240 -22.79 -22.44 0.93
N ASP A 241 -23.16 -22.50 2.21
CA ASP A 241 -24.44 -22.00 2.73
C ASP A 241 -24.56 -20.47 2.67
N ASN A 242 -23.43 -19.76 2.53
CA ASN A 242 -23.42 -18.30 2.49
C ASN A 242 -23.82 -17.72 1.12
N VAL A 243 -23.89 -18.54 0.07
CA VAL A 243 -24.28 -18.11 -1.29
C VAL A 243 -25.63 -17.39 -1.30
N ARG A 244 -26.61 -17.91 -0.55
CA ARG A 244 -27.96 -17.31 -0.49
C ARG A 244 -27.92 -15.93 0.16
N LEU A 245 -27.21 -15.80 1.27
CA LEU A 245 -27.08 -14.53 1.98
C LEU A 245 -26.29 -13.51 1.16
N ALA A 246 -25.20 -13.94 0.50
CA ALA A 246 -24.42 -13.09 -0.40
C ALA A 246 -25.27 -12.51 -1.53
N LYS A 247 -26.13 -13.30 -2.17
CA LYS A 247 -27.05 -12.80 -3.21
C LYS A 247 -28.04 -11.77 -2.66
N LYS A 248 -28.55 -11.95 -1.44
CA LYS A 248 -29.41 -10.97 -0.78
C LYS A 248 -28.67 -9.66 -0.53
N THR A 249 -27.48 -9.73 0.05
CA THR A 249 -26.62 -8.56 0.32
C THR A 249 -26.22 -7.84 -0.98
N VAL A 250 -25.96 -8.56 -2.07
CA VAL A 250 -25.74 -7.95 -3.39
C VAL A 250 -26.94 -7.11 -3.82
N ALA A 251 -28.17 -7.62 -3.66
CA ALA A 251 -29.38 -6.88 -4.01
C ALA A 251 -29.56 -5.62 -3.16
N GLU A 252 -29.26 -5.69 -1.85
CA GLU A 252 -29.27 -4.54 -0.94
C GLU A 252 -28.26 -3.47 -1.41
N TYR A 253 -27.01 -3.86 -1.75
CA TYR A 253 -26.03 -2.92 -2.29
C TYR A 253 -26.43 -2.32 -3.63
N LYS A 254 -27.07 -3.09 -4.53
CA LYS A 254 -27.58 -2.53 -5.80
C LYS A 254 -28.58 -1.41 -5.54
N GLN A 255 -29.49 -1.60 -4.60
CA GLN A 255 -30.46 -0.57 -4.22
C GLN A 255 -29.77 0.68 -3.70
N ILE A 256 -28.78 0.54 -2.82
CA ILE A 256 -28.03 1.69 -2.27
C ILE A 256 -27.28 2.43 -3.37
N LEU A 257 -26.58 1.70 -4.24
CA LEU A 257 -25.78 2.28 -5.34
C LEU A 257 -26.65 3.09 -6.33
N HIS A 258 -27.93 2.76 -6.50
CA HIS A 258 -28.85 3.56 -7.31
C HIS A 258 -29.14 4.96 -6.75
N PHE A 259 -28.96 5.17 -5.44
CA PHE A 259 -29.19 6.47 -4.80
C PHE A 259 -27.91 7.30 -4.65
N LEU A 260 -26.74 6.72 -4.92
CA LEU A 260 -25.46 7.41 -4.82
C LEU A 260 -25.08 8.02 -6.17
N GLN A 261 -24.37 9.15 -6.11
CA GLN A 261 -23.68 9.66 -7.29
C GLN A 261 -22.56 8.70 -7.67
N PRO A 262 -22.42 8.34 -8.95
CA PRO A 262 -21.37 7.41 -9.34
C PRO A 262 -19.96 7.98 -9.11
N ALA A 263 -19.05 7.13 -8.65
CA ALA A 263 -17.66 7.51 -8.40
C ALA A 263 -16.90 7.92 -9.67
N THR A 264 -17.40 7.48 -10.83
CA THR A 264 -16.80 7.72 -12.14
C THR A 264 -17.88 8.18 -13.12
N PRO A 265 -17.75 9.37 -13.73
CA PRO A 265 -18.67 9.85 -14.76
C PRO A 265 -18.93 8.81 -15.86
N GLY A 266 -20.21 8.57 -16.12
CA GLY A 266 -20.67 7.63 -17.16
C GLY A 266 -20.64 6.15 -16.77
N TRP A 267 -20.13 5.79 -15.59
CA TRP A 267 -20.15 4.41 -15.09
C TRP A 267 -21.08 4.27 -13.89
N MET A 268 -22.06 3.37 -13.97
CA MET A 268 -22.89 3.02 -12.82
C MET A 268 -22.21 1.93 -12.00
N SER A 269 -21.90 2.22 -10.74
CA SER A 269 -21.28 1.25 -9.85
C SER A 269 -22.12 -0.03 -9.71
N THR A 270 -21.46 -1.18 -9.65
CA THR A 270 -22.12 -2.49 -9.61
C THR A 270 -21.80 -3.24 -8.33
N SER A 271 -22.59 -4.27 -8.03
CA SER A 271 -22.27 -5.22 -6.95
C SER A 271 -22.48 -6.67 -7.40
N MET A 272 -21.61 -7.57 -6.91
CA MET A 272 -21.65 -8.98 -7.29
C MET A 272 -21.12 -9.90 -6.18
N PRO A 273 -21.61 -11.16 -6.11
CA PRO A 273 -21.11 -12.15 -5.16
C PRO A 273 -19.88 -12.85 -5.72
N VAL A 274 -18.85 -13.01 -4.90
CA VAL A 274 -17.59 -13.69 -5.29
C VAL A 274 -17.14 -14.64 -4.20
N SER A 275 -16.61 -15.80 -4.60
CA SER A 275 -15.86 -16.68 -3.70
C SER A 275 -14.48 -16.95 -4.28
N SER A 276 -13.45 -16.55 -3.55
CA SER A 276 -12.06 -16.88 -3.89
C SER A 276 -11.76 -18.36 -3.62
N LEU A 277 -12.40 -18.94 -2.60
CA LEU A 277 -12.24 -20.35 -2.23
C LEU A 277 -12.76 -21.27 -3.35
N GLU A 278 -13.98 -21.01 -3.83
CA GLU A 278 -14.61 -21.80 -4.90
C GLU A 278 -14.28 -21.25 -6.31
N LYS A 279 -13.42 -20.22 -6.41
CA LYS A 279 -13.03 -19.52 -7.65
C LYS A 279 -14.24 -19.08 -8.51
N ARG A 280 -15.33 -18.66 -7.87
CA ARG A 280 -16.59 -18.29 -8.54
C ARG A 280 -16.73 -16.77 -8.62
N GLY A 281 -17.07 -16.27 -9.81
CA GLY A 281 -17.40 -14.86 -10.06
C GLY A 281 -16.19 -13.97 -10.34
N LEU A 282 -14.96 -14.49 -10.26
CA LEU A 282 -13.73 -13.77 -10.59
C LEU A 282 -13.71 -13.33 -12.08
N ASP A 283 -14.18 -14.18 -12.96
CA ASP A 283 -14.39 -13.94 -14.39
C ASP A 283 -15.35 -12.76 -14.63
N LYS A 284 -16.44 -12.69 -13.86
CA LYS A 284 -17.41 -11.59 -13.94
C LYS A 284 -16.83 -10.29 -13.42
N VAL A 285 -15.98 -10.32 -12.40
CA VAL A 285 -15.25 -9.14 -11.94
C VAL A 285 -14.38 -8.60 -13.07
N TRP A 286 -13.60 -9.47 -13.73
CA TRP A 286 -12.76 -9.04 -14.84
C TRP A 286 -13.56 -8.48 -16.01
N ALA A 287 -14.63 -9.16 -16.43
CA ALA A 287 -15.53 -8.67 -17.49
C ALA A 287 -16.14 -7.30 -17.15
N THR A 288 -16.47 -7.06 -15.87
CA THR A 288 -16.96 -5.76 -15.40
C THR A 288 -15.89 -4.67 -15.51
N ILE A 289 -14.63 -4.99 -15.20
CA ILE A 289 -13.50 -4.05 -15.34
C ILE A 289 -13.23 -3.74 -16.82
N GLU A 290 -13.31 -4.74 -17.71
CA GLU A 290 -13.17 -4.52 -19.15
C GLU A 290 -14.31 -3.65 -19.70
N GLN A 291 -15.55 -3.91 -19.27
CA GLN A 291 -16.70 -3.08 -19.63
C GLN A 291 -16.56 -1.65 -19.12
N PHE A 292 -16.11 -1.47 -17.88
CA PHE A 292 -15.80 -0.15 -17.31
C PHE A 292 -14.79 0.59 -18.18
N LYS A 293 -13.68 -0.06 -18.52
CA LYS A 293 -12.62 0.54 -19.33
C LYS A 293 -13.19 1.01 -20.67
N GLN A 294 -13.96 0.15 -21.35
CA GLN A 294 -14.58 0.49 -22.62
C GLN A 294 -15.48 1.73 -22.51
N ILE A 295 -16.41 1.75 -21.55
CA ILE A 295 -17.36 2.88 -21.37
C ILE A 295 -16.62 4.19 -21.04
N VAL A 296 -15.58 4.12 -20.22
CA VAL A 296 -14.81 5.29 -19.76
C VAL A 296 -13.81 5.77 -20.83
N GLU A 297 -13.38 4.90 -21.74
CA GLU A 297 -12.64 5.30 -22.94
C GLU A 297 -13.58 5.92 -23.98
N ASP A 298 -14.75 5.33 -24.21
CA ASP A 298 -15.76 5.82 -25.17
C ASP A 298 -16.27 7.22 -24.80
N ASN A 299 -16.40 7.52 -23.50
CA ASN A 299 -16.78 8.85 -23.02
C ASN A 299 -15.57 9.79 -22.81
N GLN A 300 -14.37 9.38 -23.22
CA GLN A 300 -13.11 10.15 -23.13
C GLN A 300 -12.68 10.53 -21.70
N TYR A 301 -13.28 9.92 -20.67
CA TYR A 301 -12.95 10.23 -19.28
C TYR A 301 -11.69 9.50 -18.79
N TRP A 302 -11.25 8.42 -19.44
CA TRP A 302 -10.07 7.64 -19.04
C TRP A 302 -8.81 8.49 -18.90
N ALA A 303 -8.45 9.23 -19.95
CA ALA A 303 -7.29 10.13 -19.94
C ALA A 303 -7.49 11.29 -18.97
N THR A 304 -8.70 11.86 -18.92
CA THR A 304 -9.06 12.95 -18.01
C THR A 304 -8.87 12.56 -16.54
N ARG A 305 -9.32 11.36 -16.16
CA ARG A 305 -9.13 10.81 -14.81
C ARG A 305 -7.65 10.80 -14.44
N ARG A 306 -6.80 10.20 -15.27
CA ARG A 306 -5.36 10.08 -15.00
C ARG A 306 -4.66 11.44 -14.96
N GLN A 307 -5.06 12.39 -15.81
CA GLN A 307 -4.54 13.76 -15.78
C GLN A 307 -4.90 14.47 -14.46
N ASN A 308 -6.16 14.37 -14.03
CA ASN A 308 -6.61 14.93 -12.75
C ASN A 308 -5.86 14.30 -11.58
N GLN A 309 -5.70 12.98 -11.58
CA GLN A 309 -4.93 12.26 -10.56
C GLN A 309 -3.45 12.70 -10.50
N THR A 310 -2.83 13.00 -11.65
CA THR A 310 -1.47 13.55 -11.71
C THR A 310 -1.42 14.99 -11.20
N LYS A 311 -2.42 15.81 -11.55
CA LYS A 311 -2.53 17.20 -11.08
C LYS A 311 -2.69 17.28 -9.57
N GLU A 312 -3.66 16.54 -9.02
CA GLU A 312 -3.89 16.45 -7.58
C GLU A 312 -2.63 16.00 -6.84
N TRP A 313 -1.93 15.02 -7.41
CA TRP A 313 -0.68 14.53 -6.85
C TRP A 313 0.43 15.57 -6.82
N PHE A 314 0.59 16.32 -7.91
CA PHE A 314 1.54 17.41 -7.95
C PHE A 314 1.25 18.46 -6.86
N GLN A 315 -0.02 18.78 -6.64
CA GLN A 315 -0.44 19.70 -5.57
C GLN A 315 -0.15 19.13 -4.18
N THR A 316 -0.44 17.84 -3.92
CA THR A 316 -0.06 17.18 -2.66
C THR A 316 1.45 17.21 -2.44
N MET A 317 2.24 16.94 -3.48
CA MET A 317 3.70 16.96 -3.41
C MET A 317 4.28 18.34 -3.11
N ILE A 318 3.64 19.42 -3.57
CA ILE A 318 4.02 20.79 -3.19
C ILE A 318 3.85 20.98 -1.69
N THR A 319 2.68 20.60 -1.15
CA THR A 319 2.40 20.71 0.29
C THR A 319 3.37 19.89 1.12
N ASP A 320 3.62 18.63 0.76
CA ASP A 320 4.58 17.77 1.44
C ASP A 320 5.99 18.37 1.42
N HIS A 321 6.40 18.92 0.27
CA HIS A 321 7.71 19.56 0.15
C HIS A 321 7.83 20.83 0.99
N LEU A 322 6.78 21.65 1.07
CA LEU A 322 6.76 22.84 1.93
C LEU A 322 6.88 22.45 3.42
N ILE A 323 6.19 21.40 3.85
CA ILE A 323 6.29 20.85 5.21
C ILE A 323 7.72 20.37 5.49
N ASP A 324 8.32 19.62 4.56
CA ASP A 324 9.69 19.13 4.68
C ASP A 324 10.71 20.30 4.77
N LEU A 325 10.56 21.33 3.94
CA LEU A 325 11.40 22.53 3.99
C LEU A 325 11.25 23.27 5.32
N PHE A 326 10.01 23.37 5.81
CA PHE A 326 9.70 24.06 7.06
C PHE A 326 10.35 23.38 8.26
N TYR A 327 10.11 22.08 8.45
CA TYR A 327 10.64 21.31 9.59
C TYR A 327 12.11 20.90 9.42
N GLY A 328 12.62 20.94 8.19
CA GLY A 328 14.04 20.72 7.88
C GLY A 328 14.95 21.88 8.29
N ASN A 329 14.41 23.09 8.49
CA ASN A 329 15.17 24.25 8.93
C ASN A 329 15.42 24.19 10.46
N PRO A 330 16.69 24.13 10.92
CA PRO A 330 17.01 24.04 12.36
C PRO A 330 16.51 25.22 13.19
N GLN A 331 16.55 26.44 12.65
CA GLN A 331 16.09 27.65 13.34
C GLN A 331 14.57 27.61 13.52
N ARG A 332 13.82 27.24 12.47
CA ARG A 332 12.35 27.08 12.57
C ARG A 332 11.98 26.00 13.55
N LYS A 333 12.68 24.87 13.54
CA LYS A 333 12.44 23.78 14.48
C LYS A 333 12.62 24.23 15.95
N ALA A 334 13.63 25.05 16.23
CA ALA A 334 13.83 25.63 17.55
C ALA A 334 12.71 26.63 17.92
N HIS A 335 12.29 27.47 16.97
CA HIS A 335 11.18 28.42 17.16
C HIS A 335 9.86 27.68 17.47
N VAL A 336 9.53 26.61 16.73
CA VAL A 336 8.37 25.75 16.99
C VAL A 336 8.40 25.22 18.43
N GLN A 337 9.53 24.67 18.88
CA GLN A 337 9.66 24.12 20.23
C GLN A 337 9.48 25.19 21.32
N LEU A 338 9.92 26.42 21.07
CA LEU A 338 9.71 27.54 21.98
C LEU A 338 8.22 27.88 22.10
N LEU A 339 7.54 28.06 20.96
CA LEU A 339 6.12 28.40 20.93
C LEU A 339 5.25 27.27 21.50
N GLU A 340 5.58 26.01 21.24
CA GLU A 340 4.89 24.86 21.84
C GLU A 340 4.92 24.94 23.37
N ARG A 341 6.06 25.29 23.98
CA ARG A 341 6.14 25.47 25.45
C ARG A 341 5.29 26.64 25.94
N GLN A 342 5.23 27.75 25.20
CA GLN A 342 4.40 28.90 25.55
C GLN A 342 2.90 28.57 25.44
N ILE A 343 2.50 27.80 24.43
CA ILE A 343 1.11 27.32 24.27
C ILE A 343 0.75 26.36 25.42
N LEU A 344 1.59 25.36 25.68
CA LEU A 344 1.32 24.36 26.73
C LEU A 344 1.33 24.96 28.15
N SER A 345 2.03 26.07 28.37
CA SER A 345 2.00 26.82 29.63
C SER A 345 0.88 27.87 29.70
N GLY A 346 0.03 27.97 28.67
CA GLY A 346 -1.10 28.91 28.63
C GLY A 346 -0.72 30.37 28.38
N GLN A 347 0.52 30.65 27.99
CA GLN A 347 1.01 32.00 27.68
C GLN A 347 0.55 32.48 26.29
N LEU A 348 0.25 31.56 25.37
CA LEU A 348 -0.25 31.84 24.03
C LEU A 348 -1.40 30.89 23.67
N THR A 349 -2.31 31.38 22.84
CA THR A 349 -3.25 30.51 22.12
C THR A 349 -2.55 29.84 20.94
N VAL A 350 -3.10 28.71 20.47
CA VAL A 350 -2.56 27.98 19.30
C VAL A 350 -2.48 28.88 18.07
N THR A 351 -3.53 29.64 17.76
CA THR A 351 -3.57 30.55 16.61
C THR A 351 -2.50 31.63 16.70
N GLN A 352 -2.33 32.27 17.86
CA GLN A 352 -1.27 33.28 18.06
C GLN A 352 0.14 32.69 17.92
N GLY A 353 0.34 31.45 18.37
CA GLY A 353 1.60 30.74 18.14
C GLY A 353 1.87 30.54 16.65
N VAL A 354 0.87 30.06 15.90
CA VAL A 354 1.00 29.89 14.44
C VAL A 354 1.28 31.23 13.75
N ASP A 355 0.55 32.30 14.07
CA ASP A 355 0.77 33.60 13.45
C ASP A 355 2.20 34.11 13.69
N ARG A 356 2.71 34.00 14.92
CA ARG A 356 4.09 34.38 15.27
C ARG A 356 5.14 33.60 14.49
N LEU A 357 4.89 32.32 14.28
CA LEU A 357 5.79 31.41 13.57
C LEU A 357 5.99 31.80 12.09
N PHE A 358 5.03 32.49 11.49
CA PHE A 358 5.07 32.92 10.08
C PHE A 358 5.22 34.44 9.89
N SER A 359 5.07 35.26 10.94
CA SER A 359 5.17 36.72 10.83
C SER A 359 6.61 37.26 10.75
N GLU A 360 7.60 36.55 11.30
CA GLU A 360 9.02 36.99 11.28
C GLU A 360 9.67 36.94 9.88
N GLU A 361 9.02 36.36 8.87
CA GLU A 361 9.53 36.32 7.49
C GLU A 361 9.35 37.64 6.71
N GLN A 362 8.60 38.61 7.24
CA GLN A 362 8.32 39.87 6.54
C GLN A 362 9.35 40.98 6.78
N GLU A 363 10.31 40.81 7.70
CA GLU A 363 11.29 41.86 8.03
C GLU A 363 12.65 41.72 7.31
N ASP A 364 12.90 40.61 6.59
CA ASP A 364 14.15 40.34 5.87
C ASP A 364 14.04 40.48 4.32
N LYS A 365 13.05 41.23 3.83
CA LYS A 365 12.97 41.70 2.43
C LYS A 365 12.98 43.22 2.39
#